data_AF-A0A7S2G2K9-F1
#
_entry.id   AF-A0A7S2G2K9-F1
#
_cell.length_a   1.000
_cell.length_b   1.000
_cell.length_c   1.000
_cell.angle_alpha   90.00
_cell.angle_beta   90.00
_cell.angle_gamma   90.00
#
_symmetry.space_group_name_H-M   'P 1'
#
loop_
_entity.id
_entity.type
_entity.pdbx_description
1 polymer ?
#
loop_
_entity_poly.entity_id
_entity_poly.type
_entity_poly.pdbx_seq_one_letter_code
_entity_poly.pdbx_strand_id
1 'polypeptide(L)'
;ACSCFFVFRGGRWKMPVPTHEALKGVSAYDILLEKLKHAKAAEIVKTMEHFVASFLKMDIDASSQSPQEEEKPWNVIQAFLERVTGQMRESAVWSGEEPKEWEATLIATESFIFRKIGHKIDSEEELQQNTELFGRIKSLAFISVEHLEMTARPKSEEEWATAEGMIRSLSREAGPTAKIQIIVELSREIMRVLTEACQQNGSHALPGADDFLPAMILVVKRANPPTLHSDLKLIYQYSAPVRLMSEAGYVFTHLQSAVAFLRTLDATALSITPSDFDRGMRRCQEQARQDMARTLSGIEDGGASGKETSLRTTDRNGGAGGISRQQQQQQPEEGGPSNPQESLDIREVRGLRAGGS
;
A
#
# COMPACT_ATOMS: atom_id res chain seq x y z
N ALA A 1 -11.91 -15.65 21.05
CA ALA A 1 -12.76 -15.37 22.23
C ALA A 1 -11.95 -14.60 23.25
N CYS A 2 -12.14 -13.28 23.30
CA CYS A 2 -11.90 -12.44 24.48
C CYS A 2 -12.88 -11.28 24.37
N SER A 3 -14.13 -11.59 24.66
CA SER A 3 -15.19 -10.62 24.90
C SER A 3 -14.91 -9.96 26.24
N CYS A 4 -14.59 -8.67 26.24
CA CYS A 4 -14.84 -7.82 27.40
C CYS A 4 -15.86 -6.75 27.00
N PHE A 5 -17.11 -7.13 27.23
CA PHE A 5 -18.24 -6.22 27.43
C PHE A 5 -17.86 -5.12 28.43
N PHE A 6 -18.07 -3.85 28.09
CA PHE A 6 -18.34 -2.83 29.09
C PHE A 6 -19.63 -2.08 28.74
N VAL A 7 -20.62 -2.33 29.59
CA VAL A 7 -21.99 -1.81 29.55
C VAL A 7 -22.00 -0.33 29.90
N PHE A 8 -22.75 0.44 29.12
CA PHE A 8 -23.02 1.86 29.28
C PHE A 8 -24.00 2.09 30.44
N ARG A 9 -23.57 2.76 31.52
CA ARG A 9 -24.46 3.46 32.45
C ARG A 9 -23.71 4.56 33.20
N GLY A 10 -24.39 5.69 33.38
CA GLY A 10 -23.86 6.99 33.78
C GLY A 10 -22.73 6.98 34.82
N GLY A 11 -21.62 7.63 34.47
CA GLY A 11 -20.47 7.87 35.33
C GLY A 11 -19.23 8.10 34.48
N ARG A 12 -18.47 9.17 34.72
CA ARG A 12 -17.25 9.50 33.97
C ARG A 12 -16.22 8.36 34.13
N TRP A 13 -16.09 7.52 33.11
CA TRP A 13 -14.92 6.67 32.95
C TRP A 13 -13.81 7.51 32.34
N LYS A 14 -12.80 7.88 33.14
CA LYS A 14 -11.51 8.30 32.59
C LYS A 14 -10.92 7.05 31.94
N MET A 15 -11.16 6.84 30.65
CA MET A 15 -10.38 5.84 29.92
C MET A 15 -8.90 6.23 30.06
N PRO A 16 -8.02 5.31 30.49
CA PRO A 16 -6.60 5.60 30.45
C PRO A 16 -6.23 5.92 29.00
N VAL A 17 -5.39 6.94 28.82
CA VAL A 17 -4.88 7.29 27.50
C VAL A 17 -4.16 6.07 26.93
N PRO A 18 -4.53 5.56 25.75
CA PRO A 18 -3.85 4.43 25.15
C PRO A 18 -2.36 4.75 24.96
N THR A 19 -1.47 3.95 25.54
CA THR A 19 -0.02 4.10 25.35
C THR A 19 0.46 3.13 24.28
N HIS A 20 1.53 3.48 23.55
CA HIS A 20 2.13 2.55 22.57
C HIS A 20 2.63 1.28 23.27
N GLU A 21 3.06 1.37 24.54
CA GLU A 21 3.45 0.20 25.34
C GLU A 21 2.28 -0.75 25.64
N ALA A 22 1.07 -0.23 25.86
CA ALA A 22 -0.13 -1.04 26.07
C ALA A 22 -0.68 -1.66 24.76
N LEU A 23 -0.21 -1.19 23.61
CA LEU A 23 -0.66 -1.58 22.27
C LEU A 23 0.50 -2.14 21.42
N LYS A 24 1.45 -2.86 22.04
CA LYS A 24 2.55 -3.52 21.32
C LYS A 24 2.01 -4.43 20.21
N GLY A 25 2.51 -4.23 18.99
CA GLY A 25 2.09 -4.98 17.80
C GLY A 25 0.91 -4.38 17.03
N VAL A 26 0.35 -3.27 17.51
CA VAL A 26 -0.69 -2.49 16.82
C VAL A 26 -0.04 -1.39 15.98
N SER A 27 -0.61 -1.07 14.82
CA SER A 27 -0.06 -0.03 13.96
C SER A 27 -0.19 1.36 14.60
N ALA A 28 0.75 2.27 14.31
CA ALA A 28 0.67 3.66 14.78
C ALA A 28 -0.63 4.36 14.33
N TYR A 29 -1.16 3.96 13.18
CA TYR A 29 -2.44 4.44 12.67
C TYR A 29 -3.62 4.05 13.57
N ASP A 30 -3.70 2.78 13.98
CA ASP A 30 -4.76 2.32 14.87
C ASP A 30 -4.65 2.94 16.27
N ILE A 31 -3.41 3.13 16.76
CA ILE A 31 -3.15 3.83 18.02
C ILE A 31 -3.67 5.28 17.94
N LEU A 32 -3.41 5.98 16.85
CA LEU A 32 -3.97 7.32 16.61
C LEU A 32 -5.50 7.28 16.67
N LEU A 33 -6.14 6.35 15.97
CA LEU A 33 -7.60 6.23 15.95
C LEU A 33 -8.17 6.01 17.36
N GLU A 34 -7.54 5.15 18.17
CA GLU A 34 -7.94 4.94 19.57
C GLU A 34 -7.76 6.20 20.41
N LYS A 35 -6.67 6.95 20.23
CA LYS A 35 -6.45 8.23 20.93
C LYS A 35 -7.47 9.30 20.54
N LEU A 36 -7.88 9.36 19.27
CA LEU A 36 -8.89 10.30 18.79
C LEU A 36 -10.29 10.03 19.38
N LYS A 37 -10.59 8.79 19.82
CA LYS A 37 -11.83 8.46 20.53
C LYS A 37 -11.89 9.05 21.95
N HIS A 38 -10.74 9.43 22.53
CA HIS A 38 -10.70 9.94 23.89
C HIS A 38 -11.36 11.32 24.00
N ALA A 39 -12.18 11.56 25.04
CA ALA A 39 -12.95 12.80 25.18
C ALA A 39 -12.10 14.08 25.18
N LYS A 40 -10.85 14.01 25.64
CA LYS A 40 -9.90 15.14 25.61
C LYS A 40 -9.35 15.46 24.20
N ALA A 41 -9.57 14.59 23.21
CA ALA A 41 -9.22 14.84 21.81
C ALA A 41 -10.39 15.45 21.02
N ALA A 42 -11.55 15.73 21.64
CA ALA A 42 -12.76 16.15 20.92
C ALA A 42 -12.58 17.42 20.08
N GLU A 43 -11.85 18.43 20.56
CA GLU A 43 -11.59 19.65 19.79
C GLU A 43 -10.61 19.42 18.61
N ILE A 44 -9.68 18.48 18.77
CA ILE A 44 -8.76 18.07 17.69
C ILE A 44 -9.56 17.32 16.61
N VAL A 45 -10.44 16.40 16.99
CA VAL A 45 -11.32 15.68 16.05
C VAL A 45 -12.20 16.65 15.28
N LYS A 46 -12.85 17.62 15.96
CA LYS A 46 -13.60 18.67 15.28
C LYS A 46 -12.73 19.44 14.30
N THR A 47 -11.50 19.79 14.69
CA THR A 47 -10.57 20.51 13.81
C THR A 47 -10.24 19.72 12.55
N MET A 48 -10.00 18.40 12.67
CA MET A 48 -9.80 17.50 11.54
C MET A 48 -11.04 17.40 10.65
N GLU A 49 -12.23 17.22 11.23
CA GLU A 49 -13.49 17.11 10.48
C GLU A 49 -13.81 18.38 9.68
N HIS A 50 -13.63 19.55 10.30
CA HIS A 50 -13.84 20.84 9.62
C HIS A 50 -12.86 21.02 8.46
N PHE A 51 -11.59 20.65 8.66
CA PHE A 51 -10.61 20.71 7.58
C PHE A 51 -10.98 19.80 6.41
N VAL A 52 -11.28 18.52 6.65
CA VAL A 52 -11.67 17.58 5.60
C VAL A 52 -12.91 18.10 4.85
N ALA A 53 -13.93 18.54 5.56
CA ALA A 53 -15.15 19.08 4.95
C ALA A 53 -14.91 20.35 4.13
N SER A 54 -13.96 21.20 4.56
CA SER A 54 -13.57 22.40 3.83
C SER A 54 -12.74 22.07 2.59
N PHE A 55 -11.75 21.18 2.73
CA PHE A 55 -10.84 20.80 1.65
C PHE A 55 -11.57 20.08 0.51
N LEU A 56 -12.53 19.20 0.81
CA LEU A 56 -13.32 18.51 -0.22
C LEU A 56 -14.18 19.47 -1.06
N LYS A 57 -14.52 20.64 -0.52
CA LYS A 57 -15.25 21.71 -1.23
C LYS A 57 -14.33 22.66 -1.98
N MET A 58 -13.03 22.60 -1.74
CA MET A 58 -12.05 23.42 -2.46
C MET A 58 -12.05 23.02 -3.93
N ASP A 59 -11.97 24.02 -4.81
CA ASP A 59 -11.73 23.78 -6.21
C ASP A 59 -10.25 23.48 -6.41
N ILE A 60 -9.94 22.28 -6.90
CA ILE A 60 -8.57 21.81 -7.11
C ILE A 60 -8.39 21.63 -8.61
N ASP A 61 -8.59 22.71 -9.37
CA ASP A 61 -8.25 22.68 -10.78
C ASP A 61 -6.72 22.76 -10.90
N ALA A 62 -6.10 21.64 -11.30
CA ALA A 62 -4.66 21.53 -11.55
C ALA A 62 -4.17 22.44 -12.70
N SER A 63 -5.11 22.94 -13.52
CA SER A 63 -4.89 23.93 -14.58
C SER A 63 -5.05 25.38 -14.13
N SER A 64 -5.52 25.62 -12.90
CA SER A 64 -5.61 26.96 -12.36
C SER A 64 -4.21 27.49 -12.10
N GLN A 65 -3.76 28.41 -12.95
CA GLN A 65 -2.75 29.40 -12.59
C GLN A 65 -3.35 30.29 -11.49
N SER A 66 -3.56 29.76 -10.28
CA SER A 66 -3.84 30.61 -9.13
C SER A 66 -2.58 31.46 -8.92
N PRO A 67 -2.68 32.81 -8.91
CA PRO A 67 -1.51 33.67 -8.83
C PRO A 67 -0.77 33.56 -7.49
N GLN A 68 -1.34 32.89 -6.50
CA GLN A 68 -0.88 32.85 -5.11
C GLN A 68 -0.40 31.45 -4.73
N GLU A 69 0.89 31.33 -4.39
CA GLU A 69 1.48 30.05 -3.97
C GLU A 69 0.81 29.46 -2.73
N GLU A 70 0.27 30.30 -1.85
CA GLU A 70 -0.39 29.90 -0.59
C GLU A 70 -1.67 29.08 -0.80
N GLU A 71 -2.33 29.22 -1.95
CA GLU A 71 -3.56 28.48 -2.28
C GLU A 71 -3.29 27.10 -2.88
N LYS A 72 -2.01 26.73 -3.09
CA LYS A 72 -1.68 25.38 -3.58
C LYS A 72 -2.14 24.34 -2.56
N PRO A 73 -2.79 23.23 -2.99
CA PRO A 73 -3.33 22.21 -2.10
C PRO A 73 -2.33 21.69 -1.06
N TRP A 74 -1.07 21.52 -1.46
CA TRP A 74 0.03 21.13 -0.58
C TRP A 74 0.22 22.10 0.60
N ASN A 75 0.27 23.41 0.34
CA ASN A 75 0.50 24.42 1.37
C ASN A 75 -0.65 24.47 2.38
N VAL A 76 -1.88 24.33 1.88
CA VAL A 76 -3.09 24.21 2.70
C VAL A 76 -3.04 22.97 3.61
N ILE A 77 -2.61 21.82 3.07
CA ILE A 77 -2.47 20.57 3.85
C ILE A 77 -1.35 20.71 4.89
N GLN A 78 -0.18 21.25 4.54
CA GLN A 78 0.93 21.41 5.48
C GLN A 78 0.59 22.36 6.63
N ALA A 79 0.06 23.54 6.33
CA ALA A 79 -0.36 24.49 7.36
C ALA A 79 -1.40 23.87 8.31
N PHE A 80 -2.29 23.03 7.77
CA PHE A 80 -3.23 22.25 8.59
C PHE A 80 -2.52 21.22 9.47
N LEU A 81 -1.61 20.42 8.91
CA LEU A 81 -0.88 19.38 9.64
C LEU A 81 -0.04 19.99 10.77
N GLU A 82 0.66 21.10 10.53
CA GLU A 82 1.40 21.83 11.56
C GLU A 82 0.48 22.30 12.70
N ARG A 83 -0.67 22.88 12.34
CA ARG A 83 -1.65 23.38 13.32
C ARG A 83 -2.25 22.26 14.16
N VAL A 84 -2.71 21.17 13.54
CA VAL A 84 -3.36 20.07 14.28
C VAL A 84 -2.37 19.31 15.13
N THR A 85 -1.13 19.12 14.66
CA THR A 85 -0.09 18.45 15.45
C THR A 85 0.39 19.32 16.60
N GLY A 86 0.41 20.65 16.46
CA GLY A 86 0.58 21.59 17.57
C GLY A 86 -0.49 21.42 18.66
N GLN A 87 -1.77 21.36 18.27
CA GLN A 87 -2.87 21.10 19.21
C GLN A 87 -2.76 19.73 19.89
N MET A 88 -2.35 18.70 19.15
CA MET A 88 -2.11 17.36 19.70
C MET A 88 -0.98 17.39 20.73
N ARG A 89 0.11 18.12 20.46
CA ARG A 89 1.27 18.23 21.36
C ARG A 89 0.91 18.89 22.70
N GLU A 90 0.03 19.87 22.69
CA GLU A 90 -0.46 20.56 23.89
C GLU A 90 -1.52 19.77 24.67
N SER A 91 -2.11 18.74 24.03
CA SER A 91 -3.16 17.93 24.65
C SER A 91 -2.60 16.89 25.61
N ALA A 92 -3.32 16.69 26.71
CA ALA A 92 -3.02 15.65 27.71
C ALA A 92 -3.14 14.20 27.17
N VAL A 93 -3.58 14.01 25.92
CA VAL A 93 -3.63 12.69 25.25
C VAL A 93 -2.28 12.30 24.63
N TRP A 94 -1.44 13.26 24.24
CA TRP A 94 -0.11 13.00 23.65
C TRP A 94 1.05 13.55 24.49
N SER A 95 0.77 14.15 25.65
CA SER A 95 1.79 14.78 26.52
C SER A 95 2.87 13.83 27.06
N GLY A 96 2.65 12.51 27.00
CA GLY A 96 3.58 11.49 27.50
C GLY A 96 4.30 10.68 26.42
N GLU A 97 4.19 11.06 25.14
CA GLU A 97 4.83 10.30 24.06
C GLU A 97 6.34 10.54 23.98
N GLU A 98 7.09 9.46 23.82
CA GLU A 98 8.51 9.51 23.49
C GLU A 98 8.75 10.08 22.08
N PRO A 99 9.97 10.57 21.75
CA PRO A 99 10.25 11.15 20.44
C PRO A 99 9.90 10.24 19.25
N LYS A 100 10.17 8.93 19.35
CA LYS A 100 9.84 7.96 18.29
C LYS A 100 8.34 7.72 18.17
N GLU A 101 7.64 7.64 19.28
CA GLU A 101 6.18 7.50 19.33
C GLU A 101 5.51 8.73 18.72
N TRP A 102 6.02 9.92 19.03
CA TRP A 102 5.54 11.17 18.46
C TRP A 102 5.75 11.22 16.95
N GLU A 103 6.91 10.81 16.44
CA GLU A 103 7.15 10.71 15.00
C GLU A 103 6.13 9.78 14.32
N ALA A 104 5.87 8.62 14.91
CA ALA A 104 4.85 7.69 14.42
C ALA A 104 3.44 8.32 14.44
N THR A 105 3.10 9.09 15.48
CA THR A 105 1.85 9.86 15.57
C THR A 105 1.74 10.90 14.45
N LEU A 106 2.81 11.62 14.13
CA LEU A 106 2.82 12.60 13.03
C LEU A 106 2.52 11.93 11.68
N ILE A 107 3.19 10.81 11.41
CA ILE A 107 2.99 10.03 10.18
C ILE A 107 1.57 9.46 10.11
N ALA A 108 1.08 8.88 11.20
CA ALA A 108 -0.29 8.38 11.28
C ALA A 108 -1.33 9.50 11.04
N THR A 109 -1.07 10.70 11.55
CA THR A 109 -1.94 11.87 11.38
C THR A 109 -1.96 12.34 9.94
N GLU A 110 -0.80 12.41 9.30
CA GLU A 110 -0.69 12.69 7.87
C GLU A 110 -1.47 11.65 7.05
N SER A 111 -1.22 10.36 7.27
CA SER A 111 -1.92 9.26 6.59
C SER A 111 -3.44 9.31 6.82
N PHE A 112 -3.90 9.69 8.01
CA PHE A 112 -5.33 9.86 8.28
C PHE A 112 -5.95 10.94 7.37
N ILE A 113 -5.29 12.08 7.25
CA ILE A 113 -5.76 13.19 6.41
C ILE A 113 -5.77 12.78 4.95
N PHE A 114 -4.66 12.27 4.42
CA PHE A 114 -4.57 11.81 3.03
C PHE A 114 -5.60 10.73 2.70
N ARG A 115 -5.90 9.81 3.62
CA ARG A 115 -6.95 8.79 3.40
C ARG A 115 -8.34 9.39 3.26
N LYS A 116 -8.62 10.52 3.93
CA LYS A 116 -9.91 11.20 3.85
C LYS A 116 -10.05 12.09 2.60
N ILE A 117 -8.94 12.65 2.11
CA ILE A 117 -8.94 13.56 0.95
C ILE A 117 -8.43 12.91 -0.35
N GLY A 118 -7.94 11.68 -0.32
CA GLY A 118 -7.25 11.02 -1.45
C GLY A 118 -8.08 10.99 -2.73
N HIS A 119 -9.36 10.66 -2.64
CA HIS A 119 -10.29 10.66 -3.79
C HIS A 119 -10.48 12.03 -4.46
N LYS A 120 -10.12 13.12 -3.78
CA LYS A 120 -10.15 14.49 -4.32
C LYS A 120 -8.80 14.86 -4.95
N ILE A 121 -7.72 14.18 -4.56
CA ILE A 121 -6.36 14.37 -5.08
C ILE A 121 -6.13 13.55 -6.36
N ASP A 122 -6.63 12.31 -6.39
CA ASP A 122 -6.56 11.45 -7.57
C ASP A 122 -7.66 11.86 -8.57
N SER A 123 -7.26 12.48 -9.68
CA SER A 123 -8.16 12.80 -10.78
C SER A 123 -8.38 11.59 -11.70
N GLU A 124 -9.41 11.67 -12.56
CA GLU A 124 -9.66 10.65 -13.59
C GLU A 124 -8.43 10.46 -14.51
N GLU A 125 -7.70 11.54 -14.80
CA GLU A 125 -6.46 11.49 -15.58
C GLU A 125 -5.38 10.65 -14.89
N GLU A 126 -5.26 10.76 -13.56
CA GLU A 126 -4.30 9.95 -12.78
C GLU A 126 -4.69 8.46 -12.77
N LEU A 127 -5.98 8.16 -12.65
CA LEU A 127 -6.49 6.79 -12.78
C LEU A 127 -6.20 6.20 -14.17
N GLN A 128 -6.35 7.00 -15.21
CA GLN A 128 -6.01 6.60 -16.57
C GLN A 128 -4.49 6.34 -16.72
N GLN A 129 -3.65 7.23 -16.20
CA GLN A 129 -2.20 7.07 -16.21
C GLN A 129 -1.72 5.83 -15.43
N ASN A 130 -2.37 5.51 -14.31
CA ASN A 130 -2.16 4.27 -13.56
C ASN A 130 -2.46 3.03 -14.42
N THR A 131 -3.61 3.03 -15.09
CA THR A 131 -4.05 1.94 -15.96
C THR A 131 -3.08 1.72 -17.12
N GLU A 132 -2.67 2.81 -17.78
CA GLU A 132 -1.70 2.79 -18.87
C GLU A 132 -0.34 2.26 -18.41
N LEU A 133 0.18 2.75 -17.28
CA LEU A 133 1.46 2.31 -16.72
C LEU A 133 1.43 0.83 -16.34
N PHE A 134 0.38 0.39 -15.64
CA PHE A 134 0.23 -1.00 -15.22
C PHE A 134 0.18 -1.95 -16.42
N GLY A 135 -0.63 -1.61 -17.44
CA GLY A 135 -0.74 -2.37 -18.68
C GLY A 135 0.58 -2.40 -19.45
N ARG A 136 1.28 -1.27 -19.48
CA ARG A 136 2.59 -1.15 -20.11
C ARG A 136 3.63 -2.05 -19.45
N ILE A 137 3.80 -1.98 -18.13
CA ILE A 137 4.74 -2.84 -17.39
C ILE A 137 4.38 -4.32 -17.57
N LYS A 138 3.08 -4.67 -17.54
CA LYS A 138 2.61 -6.03 -17.76
C LYS A 138 2.99 -6.56 -19.15
N SER A 139 2.95 -5.72 -20.19
CA SER A 139 3.35 -6.10 -21.55
C SER A 139 4.83 -6.47 -21.68
N LEU A 140 5.66 -5.98 -20.75
CA LEU A 140 7.11 -6.20 -20.71
C LEU A 140 7.50 -7.47 -19.94
N ALA A 141 6.55 -8.33 -19.55
CA ALA A 141 6.80 -9.49 -18.69
C ALA A 141 7.94 -10.40 -19.17
N PHE A 142 8.17 -10.51 -20.49
CA PHE A 142 9.24 -11.30 -21.09
C PHE A 142 10.67 -10.81 -20.78
N ILE A 143 10.85 -9.57 -20.32
CA ILE A 143 12.16 -9.01 -20.01
C ILE A 143 12.71 -9.66 -18.73
N SER A 144 13.78 -10.44 -18.87
CA SER A 144 14.57 -11.00 -17.77
C SER A 144 15.75 -10.12 -17.40
N VAL A 145 16.41 -10.49 -16.29
CA VAL A 145 17.68 -9.91 -15.82
C VAL A 145 18.75 -9.86 -16.91
N GLU A 146 18.78 -10.80 -17.85
CA GLU A 146 19.81 -10.88 -18.89
C GLU A 146 19.77 -9.71 -19.89
N HIS A 147 18.64 -9.02 -19.99
CA HIS A 147 18.48 -7.87 -20.88
C HIS A 147 18.85 -6.53 -20.23
N LEU A 148 19.04 -6.52 -18.92
CA LEU A 148 19.41 -5.35 -18.12
C LEU A 148 20.84 -5.62 -17.65
N GLU A 149 21.83 -4.92 -18.20
CA GLU A 149 23.29 -5.16 -18.12
C GLU A 149 23.89 -5.16 -16.68
N MET A 150 23.34 -5.96 -15.78
CA MET A 150 23.62 -6.01 -14.35
C MET A 150 24.75 -7.01 -14.09
N THR A 151 25.78 -6.55 -13.39
CA THR A 151 26.96 -7.37 -13.10
C THR A 151 26.76 -8.20 -11.84
N ALA A 152 26.09 -7.62 -10.84
CA ALA A 152 25.72 -8.27 -9.59
C ALA A 152 24.37 -8.99 -9.71
N ARG A 153 24.40 -10.27 -10.12
CA ARG A 153 23.18 -11.07 -10.32
C ARG A 153 22.95 -12.08 -9.19
N PRO A 154 21.82 -12.01 -8.47
CA PRO A 154 21.46 -13.05 -7.49
C PRO A 154 21.22 -14.39 -8.20
N LYS A 155 21.32 -15.49 -7.46
CA LYS A 155 21.17 -16.85 -8.01
C LYS A 155 19.72 -17.21 -8.25
N SER A 156 18.82 -16.66 -7.43
CA SER A 156 17.38 -16.84 -7.54
C SER A 156 16.68 -15.50 -7.69
N GLU A 157 15.66 -15.47 -8.55
CA GLU A 157 14.78 -14.30 -8.65
C GLU A 157 13.95 -14.09 -7.37
N GLU A 158 13.79 -15.12 -6.54
CA GLU A 158 13.07 -15.04 -5.25
C GLU A 158 13.78 -14.14 -4.23
N GLU A 159 15.08 -13.88 -4.41
CA GLU A 159 15.86 -13.00 -3.54
C GLU A 159 15.32 -11.55 -3.57
N TRP A 160 14.57 -11.18 -4.61
CA TRP A 160 13.91 -9.88 -4.74
C TRP A 160 12.55 -9.79 -4.04
N ALA A 161 12.00 -10.88 -3.51
CA ALA A 161 10.61 -10.93 -3.03
C ALA A 161 10.28 -9.86 -1.96
N THR A 162 11.23 -9.58 -1.05
CA THR A 162 11.09 -8.52 -0.04
C THR A 162 11.00 -7.13 -0.68
N ALA A 163 11.92 -6.82 -1.59
CA ALA A 163 11.95 -5.55 -2.31
C ALA A 163 10.68 -5.35 -3.17
N GLU A 164 10.21 -6.42 -3.83
CA GLU A 164 8.95 -6.38 -4.56
C GLU A 164 7.75 -6.14 -3.61
N GLY A 165 7.76 -6.75 -2.43
CA GLY A 165 6.76 -6.55 -1.38
C GLY A 165 6.69 -5.10 -0.92
N MET A 166 7.84 -4.44 -0.79
CA MET A 166 7.94 -3.01 -0.45
C MET A 166 7.36 -2.11 -1.55
N ILE A 167 7.65 -2.37 -2.83
CA ILE A 167 7.00 -1.62 -3.91
C ILE A 167 5.47 -1.83 -3.89
N ARG A 168 5.00 -3.07 -3.67
CA ARG A 168 3.57 -3.35 -3.56
C ARG A 168 2.91 -2.66 -2.37
N SER A 169 3.62 -2.51 -1.25
CA SER A 169 3.07 -1.88 -0.04
C SER A 169 2.90 -0.36 -0.17
N LEU A 170 3.56 0.30 -1.14
CA LEU A 170 3.32 1.72 -1.44
C LEU A 170 1.82 2.01 -1.61
N SER A 171 1.08 1.15 -2.31
CA SER A 171 -0.37 1.29 -2.55
C SER A 171 -1.24 1.26 -1.27
N ARG A 172 -0.71 0.73 -0.16
CA ARG A 172 -1.42 0.63 1.12
C ARG A 172 -1.30 1.89 1.96
N GLU A 173 -0.19 2.60 1.79
CA GLU A 173 0.08 3.85 2.49
C GLU A 173 -0.70 5.01 1.87
N ALA A 174 -1.32 5.83 2.72
CA ALA A 174 -2.04 7.01 2.26
C ALA A 174 -1.14 8.25 2.22
N GLY A 175 -0.28 8.41 3.23
CA GLY A 175 0.56 9.60 3.39
C GLY A 175 1.87 9.53 2.60
N PRO A 176 2.38 10.68 2.12
CA PRO A 176 3.66 10.78 1.41
C PRO A 176 4.86 10.37 2.29
N THR A 177 4.82 10.67 3.59
CA THR A 177 5.95 10.33 4.49
C THR A 177 6.13 8.83 4.66
N ALA A 178 5.03 8.10 4.87
CA ALA A 178 5.08 6.65 5.00
C ALA A 178 5.62 5.99 3.72
N LYS A 179 5.19 6.49 2.54
CA LYS A 179 5.73 6.05 1.25
C LYS A 179 7.23 6.35 1.12
N ILE A 180 7.70 7.52 1.58
CA ILE A 180 9.13 7.86 1.58
C ILE A 180 9.95 6.90 2.45
N GLN A 181 9.44 6.51 3.62
CA GLN A 181 10.13 5.54 4.48
C GLN A 181 10.29 4.19 3.76
N ILE A 182 9.24 3.72 3.08
CA ILE A 182 9.27 2.49 2.30
C ILE A 182 10.32 2.57 1.17
N ILE A 183 10.39 3.66 0.41
CA ILE A 183 11.39 3.75 -0.68
C ILE A 183 12.84 3.79 -0.14
N VAL A 184 13.07 4.41 1.01
CA VAL A 184 14.40 4.41 1.64
C VAL A 184 14.77 3.02 2.15
N GLU A 185 13.81 2.26 2.70
CA GLU A 185 14.05 0.86 3.08
C GLU A 185 14.28 -0.04 1.86
N LEU A 186 13.54 0.21 0.78
CA LEU A 186 13.70 -0.48 -0.50
C LEU A 186 15.12 -0.35 -1.05
N SER A 187 15.73 0.84 -0.99
CA SER A 187 17.10 1.00 -1.51
C SER A 187 18.11 0.16 -0.72
N ARG A 188 17.94 0.09 0.60
CA ARG A 188 18.79 -0.72 1.48
C ARG A 188 18.61 -2.21 1.19
N GLU A 189 17.38 -2.64 0.96
CA GLU A 189 17.08 -4.03 0.60
C GLU A 189 17.66 -4.40 -0.77
N ILE A 190 17.53 -3.51 -1.77
CA ILE A 190 18.15 -3.72 -3.09
C ILE A 190 19.67 -3.83 -2.95
N MET A 191 20.29 -2.89 -2.22
CA MET A 191 21.74 -2.90 -2.01
C MET A 191 22.21 -4.14 -1.24
N ARG A 192 21.42 -4.64 -0.29
CA ARG A 192 21.68 -5.89 0.43
C ARG A 192 21.75 -7.07 -0.55
N VAL A 193 20.71 -7.25 -1.37
CA VAL A 193 20.64 -8.34 -2.37
C VAL A 193 21.81 -8.26 -3.35
N LEU A 194 22.11 -7.07 -3.87
CA LEU A 194 23.24 -6.87 -4.80
C LEU A 194 24.59 -7.17 -4.15
N THR A 195 24.78 -6.75 -2.90
CA THR A 195 26.02 -6.99 -2.16
C THR A 195 26.24 -8.49 -1.92
N GLU A 196 25.17 -9.21 -1.55
CA GLU A 196 25.21 -10.67 -1.40
C GLU A 196 25.51 -11.36 -2.73
N ALA A 197 24.91 -10.91 -3.83
CA ALA A 197 25.20 -11.43 -5.17
C ALA A 197 26.67 -11.22 -5.58
N CYS A 198 27.26 -10.04 -5.34
CA CYS A 198 28.68 -9.78 -5.59
C CYS A 198 29.59 -10.77 -4.82
N GLN A 199 29.33 -10.94 -3.52
CA GLN A 199 30.11 -11.83 -2.66
C GLN A 199 30.03 -13.29 -3.13
N GLN A 200 28.84 -13.75 -3.52
CA GLN A 200 28.64 -15.10 -4.04
C GLN A 200 29.37 -15.32 -5.37
N ASN A 201 29.54 -14.28 -6.17
CA ASN A 201 30.28 -14.32 -7.45
C ASN A 201 31.80 -14.12 -7.27
N GLY A 202 32.30 -14.10 -6.02
CA GLY A 202 33.73 -13.94 -5.71
C GLY A 202 34.25 -12.51 -5.89
N SER A 203 33.36 -11.53 -6.05
CA SER A 203 33.72 -10.11 -6.10
C SER A 203 33.61 -9.48 -4.72
N HIS A 204 34.63 -8.73 -4.33
CA HIS A 204 34.62 -7.89 -3.12
C HIS A 204 34.24 -6.44 -3.40
N ALA A 205 33.95 -6.09 -4.66
CA ALA A 205 33.47 -4.76 -5.01
C ALA A 205 32.03 -4.57 -4.53
N LEU A 206 31.75 -3.38 -3.97
CA LEU A 206 30.39 -2.99 -3.66
C LEU A 206 29.63 -2.65 -4.95
N PRO A 207 28.35 -3.02 -5.05
CA PRO A 207 27.53 -2.70 -6.22
C PRO A 207 27.39 -1.19 -6.39
N GLY A 208 27.47 -0.73 -7.65
CA GLY A 208 27.38 0.67 -8.02
C GLY A 208 26.00 1.09 -8.52
N ALA A 209 25.89 2.32 -9.04
CA ALA A 209 24.68 2.80 -9.69
C ALA A 209 24.29 1.95 -10.92
N ASP A 210 25.30 1.42 -11.63
CA ASP A 210 25.16 0.56 -12.79
C ASP A 210 24.57 -0.82 -12.46
N ASP A 211 24.61 -1.26 -11.18
CA ASP A 211 23.88 -2.43 -10.72
C ASP A 211 22.53 -2.03 -10.08
N PHE A 212 22.49 -0.90 -9.37
CA PHE A 212 21.34 -0.45 -8.62
C PHE A 212 20.14 -0.07 -9.50
N LEU A 213 20.33 0.71 -10.57
CA LEU A 213 19.22 1.12 -11.44
C LEU A 213 18.59 -0.08 -12.19
N PRO A 214 19.37 -1.00 -12.81
CA PRO A 214 18.83 -2.24 -13.35
C PRO A 214 18.03 -3.07 -12.35
N ALA A 215 18.52 -3.19 -11.11
CA ALA A 215 17.80 -3.88 -10.05
C ALA A 215 16.49 -3.19 -9.69
N MET A 216 16.49 -1.85 -9.58
CA MET A 216 15.27 -1.07 -9.35
C MET A 216 14.24 -1.28 -10.48
N ILE A 217 14.66 -1.26 -11.74
CA ILE A 217 13.82 -1.54 -12.91
C ILE A 217 13.19 -2.93 -12.80
N LEU A 218 14.00 -3.95 -12.47
CA LEU A 218 13.54 -5.32 -12.32
C LEU A 218 12.51 -5.45 -11.19
N VAL A 219 12.81 -4.91 -10.01
CA VAL A 219 11.93 -4.97 -8.84
C VAL A 219 10.60 -4.28 -9.13
N VAL A 220 10.62 -3.07 -9.72
CA VAL A 220 9.41 -2.34 -10.09
C VAL A 220 8.59 -3.11 -11.13
N LYS A 221 9.24 -3.65 -12.17
CA LYS A 221 8.59 -4.46 -13.21
C LYS A 221 7.87 -5.67 -12.61
N ARG A 222 8.53 -6.36 -11.68
CA ARG A 222 7.99 -7.59 -11.05
C ARG A 222 6.89 -7.29 -10.05
N ALA A 223 7.02 -6.20 -9.29
CA ALA A 223 6.03 -5.77 -8.32
C ALA A 223 4.75 -5.22 -8.98
N ASN A 224 4.91 -4.37 -10.00
CA ASN A 224 3.87 -3.74 -10.81
C ASN A 224 2.56 -3.39 -10.07
N PRO A 225 2.58 -2.55 -9.01
CA PRO A 225 1.36 -2.18 -8.31
C PRO A 225 0.48 -1.28 -9.20
N PRO A 226 -0.85 -1.43 -9.14
CA PRO A 226 -1.77 -0.72 -10.04
C PRO A 226 -1.81 0.80 -9.82
N THR A 227 -1.43 1.29 -8.64
CA THR A 227 -1.46 2.72 -8.26
C THR A 227 -0.11 3.43 -8.39
N LEU A 228 0.89 2.78 -9.01
CA LEU A 228 2.28 3.25 -8.99
C LEU A 228 2.44 4.69 -9.46
N HIS A 229 1.67 5.13 -10.45
CA HIS A 229 1.79 6.50 -10.95
C HIS A 229 1.30 7.51 -9.91
N SER A 230 0.10 7.30 -9.36
CA SER A 230 -0.44 8.13 -8.27
C SER A 230 0.49 8.14 -7.06
N ASP A 231 1.06 6.99 -6.69
CA ASP A 231 1.97 6.88 -5.54
C ASP A 231 3.21 7.79 -5.71
N LEU A 232 3.84 7.77 -6.89
CA LEU A 232 4.99 8.63 -7.17
C LEU A 232 4.62 10.10 -7.29
N LYS A 233 3.47 10.42 -7.91
CA LYS A 233 2.97 11.79 -7.99
C LYS A 233 2.70 12.35 -6.59
N LEU A 234 2.10 11.55 -5.71
CA LEU A 234 1.81 11.94 -4.34
C LEU A 234 3.11 12.31 -3.60
N ILE A 235 4.14 11.46 -3.67
CA ILE A 235 5.44 11.73 -3.07
C ILE A 235 6.02 13.02 -3.66
N TYR A 236 6.00 13.20 -4.98
CA TYR A 236 6.60 14.37 -5.62
C TYR A 236 5.89 15.68 -5.26
N GLN A 237 4.55 15.70 -5.25
CA GLN A 237 3.76 16.92 -5.07
C GLN A 237 3.48 17.27 -3.61
N TYR A 238 3.40 16.26 -2.75
CA TYR A 238 2.96 16.41 -1.37
C TYR A 238 4.03 15.97 -0.36
N SER A 239 5.31 16.03 -0.70
CA SER A 239 6.36 15.89 0.29
C SER A 239 7.02 17.23 0.57
N ALA A 240 7.38 17.47 1.83
CA ALA A 240 8.19 18.62 2.16
C ALA A 240 9.53 18.52 1.41
N PRO A 241 9.99 19.56 0.68
CA PRO A 241 11.21 19.48 -0.12
C PRO A 241 12.42 18.99 0.67
N VAL A 242 12.51 19.37 1.95
CA VAL A 242 13.56 18.92 2.88
C VAL A 242 13.61 17.40 3.08
N ARG A 243 12.46 16.71 2.98
CA ARG A 243 12.36 15.25 3.11
C ARG A 243 12.82 14.49 1.87
N LEU A 244 12.88 15.17 0.72
CA LEU A 244 13.45 14.65 -0.51
C LEU A 244 14.89 15.13 -0.71
N MET A 245 15.57 15.60 0.35
CA MET A 245 17.00 15.88 0.32
C MET A 245 17.79 14.61 0.70
N SER A 246 19.04 14.50 0.22
CA SER A 246 19.95 13.38 0.55
C SER A 246 19.44 12.00 0.06
N GLU A 247 19.54 10.95 0.89
CA GLU A 247 19.21 9.54 0.57
C GLU A 247 17.82 9.39 -0.07
N ALA A 248 16.79 9.99 0.54
CA ALA A 248 15.42 9.87 0.04
C ALA A 248 15.24 10.44 -1.38
N GLY A 249 15.84 11.61 -1.66
CA GLY A 249 15.81 12.21 -2.99
C GLY A 249 16.56 11.40 -4.04
N TYR A 250 17.74 10.88 -3.67
CA TYR A 250 18.54 10.02 -4.54
C TYR A 250 17.75 8.77 -4.95
N VAL A 251 17.16 8.07 -3.97
CA VAL A 251 16.39 6.84 -4.23
C VAL A 251 15.13 7.13 -5.01
N PHE A 252 14.41 8.20 -4.65
CA PHE A 252 13.20 8.61 -5.38
C PHE A 252 13.51 8.92 -6.85
N THR A 253 14.63 9.59 -7.13
CA THR A 253 15.08 9.87 -8.50
C THR A 253 15.34 8.57 -9.28
N HIS A 254 15.96 7.57 -8.65
CA HIS A 254 16.16 6.25 -9.28
C HIS A 254 14.84 5.53 -9.54
N LEU A 255 13.90 5.58 -8.60
CA LEU A 255 12.57 4.99 -8.76
C LEU A 255 11.79 5.66 -9.90
N GLN A 256 11.81 6.99 -9.97
CA GLN A 256 11.23 7.74 -11.09
C GLN A 256 11.90 7.39 -12.42
N SER A 257 13.22 7.24 -12.42
CA SER A 257 13.99 6.86 -13.62
C SER A 257 13.65 5.45 -14.09
N ALA A 258 13.50 4.50 -13.16
CA ALA A 258 13.07 3.14 -13.47
C ALA A 258 11.65 3.11 -14.08
N VAL A 259 10.71 3.87 -13.52
CA VAL A 259 9.34 3.97 -14.06
C VAL A 259 9.32 4.67 -15.43
N ALA A 260 10.09 5.76 -15.60
CA ALA A 260 10.23 6.44 -16.88
C ALA A 260 10.80 5.51 -17.96
N PHE A 261 11.86 4.76 -17.62
CA PHE A 261 12.45 3.75 -18.49
C PHE A 261 11.41 2.71 -18.92
N LEU A 262 10.66 2.11 -17.98
CA LEU A 262 9.62 1.12 -18.28
C LEU A 262 8.49 1.67 -19.14
N ARG A 263 8.14 2.96 -19.01
CA ARG A 263 7.16 3.62 -19.89
C ARG A 263 7.63 3.62 -21.34
N THR A 264 8.86 4.08 -21.57
CA THR A 264 9.39 4.34 -22.92
C THR A 264 10.23 3.19 -23.49
N LEU A 265 10.29 2.05 -22.80
CA LEU A 265 11.21 0.95 -23.13
C LEU A 265 11.01 0.37 -24.53
N ASP A 266 12.03 0.43 -25.37
CA ASP A 266 12.04 -0.25 -26.66
C ASP A 266 13.22 -1.21 -26.78
N ALA A 267 13.34 -1.86 -27.93
CA ALA A 267 14.40 -2.82 -28.19
C ALA A 267 15.81 -2.19 -28.15
N THR A 268 15.94 -0.88 -28.40
CA THR A 268 17.25 -0.21 -28.48
C THR A 268 17.88 0.02 -27.11
N ALA A 269 17.06 0.05 -26.07
CA ALA A 269 17.47 0.23 -24.68
C ALA A 269 17.79 -1.10 -23.96
N LEU A 270 17.77 -2.23 -24.67
CA LEU A 270 18.00 -3.57 -24.13
C LEU A 270 19.05 -4.30 -24.96
N SER A 271 19.74 -5.26 -24.35
CA SER A 271 20.68 -6.16 -25.03
C SER A 271 19.93 -7.27 -25.81
N ILE A 272 18.97 -6.91 -26.66
CA ILE A 272 18.09 -7.82 -27.42
C ILE A 272 17.90 -7.33 -28.87
N THR A 273 17.64 -8.23 -29.81
CA THR A 273 17.31 -7.82 -31.18
C THR A 273 15.87 -7.29 -31.29
N PRO A 274 15.57 -6.34 -32.21
CA PRO A 274 14.20 -5.87 -32.42
C PRO A 274 13.19 -6.98 -32.73
N SER A 275 13.61 -7.99 -33.50
CA SER A 275 12.77 -9.15 -33.83
C SER A 275 12.41 -9.99 -32.59
N ASP A 276 13.38 -10.17 -31.68
CA ASP A 276 13.17 -10.91 -30.44
C ASP A 276 12.29 -10.12 -29.46
N PHE A 277 12.47 -8.80 -29.39
CA PHE A 277 11.60 -7.90 -28.62
C PHE A 277 10.16 -7.97 -29.10
N ASP A 278 9.93 -7.84 -30.41
CA ASP A 278 8.61 -7.93 -31.03
C ASP A 278 7.95 -9.30 -30.76
N ARG A 279 8.75 -10.37 -30.79
CA ARG A 279 8.28 -11.72 -30.47
C ARG A 279 7.89 -11.84 -29.00
N GLY A 280 8.67 -11.25 -28.08
CA GLY A 280 8.36 -11.18 -26.66
C GLY A 280 7.04 -10.43 -26.40
N MET A 281 6.88 -9.24 -26.98
CA MET A 281 5.67 -8.43 -26.91
C MET A 281 4.43 -9.20 -27.39
N ARG A 282 4.51 -9.85 -28.57
CA ARG A 282 3.41 -10.67 -29.10
C ARG A 282 3.05 -11.82 -28.17
N ARG A 283 4.05 -12.50 -27.59
CA ARG A 283 3.81 -13.60 -26.64
C ARG A 283 3.07 -13.11 -25.40
N CYS A 284 3.48 -11.99 -24.82
CA CYS A 284 2.81 -11.42 -23.65
C CYS A 284 1.37 -10.96 -23.96
N GLN A 285 1.13 -10.39 -25.15
CA GLN A 285 -0.21 -10.02 -25.60
C GLN A 285 -1.14 -11.23 -25.75
N GLU A 286 -0.65 -12.30 -26.37
CA GLU A 286 -1.42 -13.53 -26.55
C GLU A 286 -1.75 -14.18 -25.21
N GLN A 287 -0.79 -14.24 -24.28
CA GLN A 287 -1.02 -14.73 -22.92
C GLN A 287 -2.08 -13.90 -22.19
N ALA A 288 -1.97 -12.57 -22.24
CA ALA A 288 -2.95 -11.69 -21.62
C ALA A 288 -4.37 -11.88 -22.20
N ARG A 289 -4.48 -12.11 -23.51
CA ARG A 289 -5.75 -12.41 -24.19
C ARG A 289 -6.34 -13.75 -23.72
N GLN A 290 -5.50 -14.78 -23.58
CA GLN A 290 -5.91 -16.09 -23.09
C GLN A 290 -6.38 -16.05 -21.63
N ASP A 291 -5.67 -15.34 -20.76
CA ASP A 291 -6.05 -15.18 -19.35
C ASP A 291 -7.40 -14.44 -19.21
N MET A 292 -7.62 -13.43 -20.04
CA MET A 292 -8.89 -12.71 -20.09
C MET A 292 -10.04 -13.60 -20.58
N ALA A 293 -9.83 -14.40 -21.62
CA ALA A 293 -10.83 -15.36 -22.11
C ALA A 293 -11.20 -16.41 -21.07
N ARG A 294 -10.21 -16.95 -20.34
CA ARG A 294 -10.44 -17.90 -19.24
C ARG A 294 -11.25 -17.30 -18.10
N THR A 295 -10.98 -16.04 -17.76
CA THR A 295 -11.72 -15.31 -16.71
C THR A 295 -13.18 -15.14 -17.11
N LEU A 296 -13.45 -14.80 -18.37
CA LEU A 296 -14.82 -14.64 -18.89
C LEU A 296 -15.58 -15.98 -18.93
N SER A 297 -14.95 -17.08 -19.38
CA SER A 297 -15.58 -18.40 -19.39
C SER A 297 -15.86 -18.95 -17.99
N GLY A 298 -15.02 -18.63 -17.00
CA GLY A 298 -15.21 -19.08 -15.61
C GLY A 298 -16.37 -18.39 -14.87
N ILE A 299 -16.83 -17.24 -15.36
CA ILE A 299 -17.99 -16.53 -14.79
C ILE A 299 -19.30 -17.16 -15.29
N GLU A 300 -19.32 -17.75 -16.49
CA GLU A 300 -20.52 -18.36 -17.08
C GLU A 300 -20.93 -19.68 -16.39
N ASP A 301 -19.97 -20.47 -15.91
CA ASP A 301 -20.25 -21.74 -15.18
C ASP A 301 -20.68 -21.55 -13.71
N GLY A 302 -20.47 -20.36 -13.12
CA GLY A 302 -20.85 -20.05 -11.73
C GLY A 302 -22.28 -19.55 -11.54
N GLY A 303 -23.01 -19.27 -12.63
CA GLY A 303 -24.33 -18.64 -12.62
C GLY A 303 -25.54 -19.60 -12.61
N ALA A 304 -25.33 -20.91 -12.66
CA ALA A 304 -26.41 -21.89 -12.79
C ALA A 304 -26.32 -23.01 -11.73
N SER A 305 -26.59 -22.69 -10.47
CA SER A 305 -27.08 -23.70 -9.52
C SER A 305 -28.04 -23.08 -8.51
N GLY A 306 -29.24 -22.78 -9.00
CA GLY A 306 -30.40 -22.46 -8.20
C GLY A 306 -31.36 -23.64 -8.17
N LYS A 307 -31.48 -24.26 -6.99
CA LYS A 307 -32.53 -25.16 -6.49
C LYS A 307 -32.61 -26.58 -7.08
N GLU A 308 -32.44 -27.58 -6.21
CA GLU A 308 -33.62 -28.22 -5.62
C GLU A 308 -33.28 -28.95 -4.31
N THR A 309 -33.91 -28.45 -3.25
CA THR A 309 -34.04 -29.09 -1.94
C THR A 309 -35.12 -30.17 -2.07
N SER A 310 -34.78 -31.43 -1.85
CA SER A 310 -35.79 -32.48 -1.68
C SER A 310 -35.46 -33.34 -0.46
N LEU A 311 -36.27 -33.14 0.58
CA LEU A 311 -36.39 -34.03 1.73
C LEU A 311 -36.88 -35.41 1.28
N ARG A 312 -36.19 -36.48 1.70
CA ARG A 312 -36.85 -37.75 2.03
C ARG A 312 -36.16 -38.43 3.21
N THR A 313 -36.98 -38.74 4.21
CA THR A 313 -36.71 -39.35 5.50
C THR A 313 -36.72 -40.88 5.44
N THR A 314 -36.13 -41.52 6.47
CA THR A 314 -36.28 -42.92 6.95
C THR A 314 -35.66 -44.03 6.07
N ASP A 315 -35.03 -45.11 6.55
CA ASP A 315 -34.83 -45.68 7.89
C ASP A 315 -33.70 -46.76 7.83
N ARG A 316 -33.06 -47.04 8.99
CA ARG A 316 -32.40 -48.30 9.51
C ARG A 316 -31.95 -49.40 8.50
N ASN A 317 -30.80 -50.10 8.61
CA ASN A 317 -30.24 -50.82 9.77
C ASN A 317 -28.91 -51.56 9.40
N GLY A 318 -27.97 -51.68 10.36
CA GLY A 318 -27.19 -52.90 10.69
C GLY A 318 -26.13 -53.49 9.72
N GLY A 319 -24.86 -53.55 10.16
CA GLY A 319 -23.88 -54.53 9.65
C GLY A 319 -22.42 -54.20 9.99
N ALA A 320 -21.86 -54.86 11.00
CA ALA A 320 -20.49 -54.70 11.47
C ALA A 320 -19.44 -55.45 10.61
N GLY A 321 -18.19 -54.96 10.59
CA GLY A 321 -17.02 -55.78 10.27
C GLY A 321 -15.75 -55.04 9.84
N GLY A 322 -14.71 -55.04 10.69
CA GLY A 322 -13.34 -55.36 10.26
C GLY A 322 -12.37 -54.25 9.79
N ILE A 323 -11.66 -53.63 10.75
CA ILE A 323 -10.20 -53.41 10.84
C ILE A 323 -9.38 -53.23 9.53
N SER A 324 -8.75 -52.06 9.35
CA SER A 324 -7.27 -51.92 9.32
C SER A 324 -6.78 -50.47 9.35
N ARG A 325 -5.74 -50.27 10.17
CA ARG A 325 -4.94 -49.05 10.36
C ARG A 325 -4.17 -48.68 9.09
N GLN A 326 -4.05 -47.38 8.80
CA GLN A 326 -2.74 -46.72 8.74
C GLN A 326 -2.88 -45.18 8.84
N GLN A 327 -1.93 -44.61 9.55
CA GLN A 327 -1.78 -43.20 9.92
C GLN A 327 -1.32 -42.38 8.71
N GLN A 328 -1.83 -41.16 8.53
CA GLN A 328 -0.97 -39.99 8.43
C GLN A 328 -1.71 -38.67 8.63
N GLN A 329 -0.95 -37.73 9.17
CA GLN A 329 -1.30 -36.48 9.84
C GLN A 329 -2.12 -35.49 9.00
N GLN A 330 -3.05 -34.85 9.71
CA GLN A 330 -3.65 -33.57 9.39
C GLN A 330 -2.61 -32.43 9.51
N GLN A 331 -2.56 -31.56 8.52
CA GLN A 331 -2.24 -30.14 8.70
C GLN A 331 -3.38 -29.33 8.05
N PRO A 332 -3.83 -28.23 8.69
CA PRO A 332 -5.03 -27.52 8.27
C PRO A 332 -4.74 -26.58 7.09
N GLU A 333 -5.73 -26.46 6.22
CA GLU A 333 -5.78 -25.54 5.09
C GLU A 333 -5.64 -24.08 5.55
N GLU A 334 -4.67 -23.36 4.98
CA GLU A 334 -4.64 -21.91 5.02
C GLU A 334 -5.69 -21.35 4.06
N GLY A 335 -6.63 -20.60 4.62
CA GLY A 335 -7.67 -19.88 3.89
C GLY A 335 -7.07 -18.85 2.95
N GLY A 336 -7.61 -18.80 1.73
CA GLY A 336 -7.27 -17.81 0.71
C GLY A 336 -7.56 -16.36 1.13
N PRO A 337 -7.03 -15.38 0.38
CA PRO A 337 -7.05 -13.98 0.76
C PRO A 337 -8.46 -13.39 0.58
N SER A 338 -9.11 -13.10 1.70
CA SER A 338 -10.25 -12.20 1.76
C SER A 338 -9.79 -10.76 1.49
N ASN A 339 -10.23 -10.23 0.36
CA ASN A 339 -10.18 -8.82 -0.02
C ASN A 339 -11.10 -7.99 0.89
N PRO A 340 -10.64 -6.86 1.47
CA PRO A 340 -11.55 -5.82 1.91
C PRO A 340 -11.16 -4.46 1.33
N GLN A 341 -11.85 -4.05 0.28
CA GLN A 341 -12.22 -2.63 0.12
C GLN A 341 -13.22 -2.30 1.25
N GLU A 342 -12.72 -2.03 2.45
CA GLU A 342 -13.54 -1.41 3.50
C GLU A 342 -13.67 0.08 3.21
N SER A 343 -14.78 0.43 2.55
CA SER A 343 -15.31 1.78 2.56
C SER A 343 -15.78 2.12 3.98
N LEU A 344 -14.90 2.72 4.78
CA LEU A 344 -15.24 3.22 6.11
C LEU A 344 -16.15 4.45 6.00
N ASP A 345 -17.44 4.20 6.18
CA ASP A 345 -18.55 5.14 6.14
C ASP A 345 -18.41 6.21 7.25
N ILE A 346 -18.75 7.46 6.90
CA ILE A 346 -18.77 8.65 7.77
C ILE A 346 -19.62 8.44 9.04
N ARG A 347 -20.44 7.39 9.07
CA ARG A 347 -21.32 7.01 10.18
C ARG A 347 -20.61 6.37 11.36
N GLU A 348 -19.42 5.78 11.19
CA GLU A 348 -18.76 5.06 12.29
C GLU A 348 -18.22 5.99 13.40
N VAL A 349 -17.97 7.27 13.06
CA VAL A 349 -17.68 8.33 14.05
C VAL A 349 -18.96 8.93 14.66
N ARG A 350 -20.11 8.77 13.99
CA ARG A 350 -21.41 9.33 14.40
C ARG A 350 -22.26 8.40 15.28
N GLY A 351 -21.82 7.17 15.57
CA GLY A 351 -22.55 6.18 16.37
C GLY A 351 -22.79 6.54 17.86
N LEU A 352 -22.36 7.71 18.34
CA LEU A 352 -22.46 8.13 19.75
C LEU A 352 -23.44 9.29 20.02
N ARG A 353 -24.35 9.61 19.08
CA ARG A 353 -25.28 10.76 19.24
C ARG A 353 -26.77 10.49 18.98
N ALA A 354 -27.25 9.26 19.12
CA ALA A 354 -28.70 8.98 19.11
C ALA A 354 -29.10 8.14 20.33
N GLY A 355 -29.38 8.83 21.43
CA GLY A 355 -29.89 8.25 22.67
C GLY A 355 -30.31 9.39 23.61
N GLY A 356 -31.29 10.17 23.17
CA GLY A 356 -31.78 11.34 23.91
C GLY A 356 -33.16 11.78 23.43
N SER A 357 -34.18 11.11 23.95
CA SER A 357 -35.44 11.70 24.41
C SER A 357 -35.99 10.79 25.51
#